data_AF-A0A9J7LHK9-F1
#
_entry.id   AF-A0A9J7LHK9-F1
#
_cell.length_a   1.000
_cell.length_b   1.000
_cell.length_c   1.000
_cell.angle_alpha   90.00
_cell.angle_beta   90.00
_cell.angle_gamma   90.00
#
_symmetry.space_group_name_H-M   'P 1'
#
loop_
_entity.id
_entity.type
_entity.pdbx_description
1 polymer ?
#
loop_
_entity_poly.entity_id
_entity_poly.type
_entity_poly.pdbx_seq_one_letter_code
_entity_poly.pdbx_strand_id
1 'polypeptide(L)'
;MDPAYWPDPDRFDPERFLDAEGNVIDKPESFLPFSGGRRVCIGEKLARMELFLFFSTLLQSFTFKAPEGAPPTDGVVGITWGPHPFKLCAIRR
;
A
#
# COMPACT_ATOMS: atom_id res chain seq x y z
N MET A 1 7.61 6.68 -7.88
CA MET A 1 8.45 7.81 -7.45
C MET A 1 9.03 8.60 -8.61
N ASP A 2 9.24 8.00 -9.78
CA ASP A 2 9.67 8.75 -10.96
C ASP A 2 8.62 9.81 -11.37
N PRO A 3 8.96 11.11 -11.31
CA PRO A 3 8.04 12.19 -11.68
C PRO A 3 7.60 12.16 -13.14
N ALA A 4 8.34 11.47 -14.02
CA ALA A 4 7.96 11.31 -15.42
C ALA A 4 6.67 10.50 -15.61
N TYR A 5 6.35 9.63 -14.63
CA TYR A 5 5.18 8.76 -14.66
C TYR A 5 4.16 9.09 -13.57
N TRP A 6 4.58 9.74 -12.50
CA TRP A 6 3.76 9.97 -11.31
C TRP A 6 3.78 11.45 -10.90
N PRO A 7 2.69 12.20 -11.14
CA PRO A 7 2.50 13.52 -10.56
C PRO A 7 2.53 13.44 -9.03
N ASP A 8 3.18 14.40 -8.37
CA ASP A 8 3.40 14.43 -6.91
C ASP A 8 3.74 13.04 -6.35
N PRO A 9 4.89 12.47 -6.74
CA PRO A 9 5.20 11.06 -6.48
C PRO A 9 5.31 10.72 -5.00
N ASP A 10 5.69 11.69 -4.17
CA ASP A 10 5.87 11.53 -2.72
C ASP A 10 4.55 11.62 -1.94
N ARG A 11 3.47 12.10 -2.56
CA ARG A 11 2.16 12.20 -1.93
C ARG A 11 1.45 10.84 -1.99
N PHE A 12 1.00 10.35 -0.83
CA PHE A 12 0.07 9.22 -0.79
C PHE A 12 -1.30 9.65 -1.33
N ASP A 13 -1.68 9.08 -2.47
CA ASP A 13 -2.90 9.44 -3.18
C ASP A 13 -3.44 8.19 -3.89
N PRO A 14 -4.45 7.51 -3.32
CA PRO A 14 -5.07 6.33 -3.92
C PRO A 14 -5.81 6.61 -5.23
N GLU A 15 -6.26 7.84 -5.46
CA GLU A 15 -7.10 8.19 -6.61
C GLU A 15 -6.33 8.11 -7.93
N ARG A 16 -4.99 8.18 -7.90
CA ARG A 16 -4.12 8.00 -9.09
C ARG A 16 -4.22 6.61 -9.74
N PHE A 17 -4.88 5.65 -9.08
CA PHE A 17 -5.14 4.31 -9.60
C PHE A 17 -6.55 4.17 -10.17
N LEU A 18 -7.28 5.28 -10.34
CA LEU A 18 -8.62 5.32 -10.91
C LEU A 18 -8.61 6.10 -12.24
N ASP A 19 -9.42 5.66 -13.21
CA ASP A 19 -9.70 6.42 -14.42
C ASP A 19 -10.72 7.56 -14.16
N ALA A 20 -11.03 8.36 -15.19
CA ALA A 20 -11.94 9.50 -15.06
C ALA A 20 -13.38 9.09 -14.70
N GLU A 21 -13.74 7.84 -14.97
CA GLU A 21 -15.03 7.24 -14.66
C GLU A 21 -15.05 6.55 -13.28
N GLY A 22 -13.90 6.50 -12.59
CA GLY A 22 -13.74 5.89 -11.27
C GLY A 22 -13.48 4.38 -11.28
N ASN A 23 -13.19 3.79 -12.44
CA ASN A 23 -12.78 2.39 -12.52
C ASN A 23 -11.30 2.23 -12.16
N VAL A 24 -10.94 1.06 -11.64
CA VAL A 24 -9.55 0.75 -11.31
C VAL A 24 -8.73 0.59 -12.58
N ILE A 25 -7.64 1.34 -12.70
CA ILE A 25 -6.65 1.18 -13.76
C ILE A 25 -5.90 -0.14 -13.50
N ASP A 26 -6.09 -1.13 -14.37
CA ASP A 26 -5.41 -2.41 -14.20
C ASP A 26 -3.92 -2.28 -14.54
N LYS A 27 -3.08 -2.51 -13.52
CA LYS A 27 -1.61 -2.61 -13.59
C LYS A 27 -0.95 -1.53 -14.49
N PRO A 28 -0.82 -0.29 -13.98
CA PRO A 28 0.02 0.71 -14.64
C PRO A 28 1.42 0.16 -14.90
N GLU A 29 1.97 0.30 -16.11
CA GLU A 29 3.29 -0.24 -16.48
C GLU A 29 4.41 0.30 -15.58
N SER A 30 4.24 1.52 -15.07
CA SER A 30 5.15 2.20 -14.13
C SER A 30 5.00 1.72 -12.67
N PHE A 31 4.09 0.79 -12.39
CA PHE A 31 3.85 0.20 -11.08
C PHE A 31 4.27 -1.27 -11.02
N LEU A 32 5.53 -1.50 -10.57
CA LEU A 32 6.17 -2.82 -10.57
C LEU A 32 6.64 -3.27 -9.17
N PRO A 33 5.77 -3.35 -8.15
CA PRO A 33 6.17 -3.75 -6.79
C PRO A 33 6.69 -5.20 -6.71
N PHE A 34 6.37 -6.03 -7.71
CA PHE A 34 6.78 -7.43 -7.81
C PHE A 34 7.84 -7.69 -8.90
N SER A 35 8.48 -6.62 -9.41
CA SER A 35 9.37 -6.67 -10.57
C SER A 35 8.66 -7.11 -11.86
N GLY A 36 9.42 -7.50 -12.90
CA GLY A 36 8.90 -7.92 -14.20
C GLY A 36 9.78 -8.98 -14.89
N GLY A 37 9.27 -9.55 -15.98
CA GLY A 37 10.00 -10.53 -16.79
C GLY A 37 10.24 -11.87 -16.10
N ARG A 38 11.33 -12.56 -16.46
CA ARG A 38 11.64 -13.94 -16.01
C ARG A 38 11.89 -14.08 -14.50
N ARG A 39 12.07 -12.97 -13.79
CA ARG A 39 12.36 -12.92 -12.34
C ARG A 39 11.28 -12.17 -11.57
N VAL A 40 10.07 -12.05 -12.14
CA VAL A 40 8.90 -11.56 -11.41
C VAL A 40 8.70 -12.38 -10.13
N CYS A 41 8.22 -11.74 -9.06
CA CYS A 41 7.98 -12.41 -7.79
C CYS A 41 7.03 -13.61 -7.99
N ILE A 42 7.53 -14.82 -7.70
CA ILE A 42 6.73 -16.05 -7.80
C ILE A 42 5.50 -16.03 -6.87
N GLY A 43 5.55 -15.22 -5.81
CA GLY A 43 4.48 -15.05 -4.84
C GLY A 43 3.48 -13.92 -5.16
N GLU A 44 3.59 -13.20 -6.29
CA GLU A 44 2.74 -12.02 -6.58
C GLU A 44 1.25 -12.31 -6.38
N LYS A 45 0.75 -13.40 -6.98
CA LYS A 45 -0.68 -13.73 -6.92
C LYS A 45 -1.14 -14.03 -5.49
N LEU A 46 -0.32 -14.74 -4.72
CA LEU A 46 -0.62 -15.05 -3.32
C LEU A 46 -0.62 -13.77 -2.47
N ALA A 47 0.42 -12.95 -2.60
CA ALA A 47 0.55 -11.70 -1.86
C ALA A 47 -0.62 -10.73 -2.15
N ARG A 48 -1.06 -10.61 -3.41
CA ARG A 48 -2.23 -9.79 -3.77
C ARG A 48 -3.53 -10.28 -3.10
N MET A 49 -3.73 -11.60 -3.06
CA MET A 49 -4.90 -12.20 -2.42
C MET A 49 -4.86 -11.99 -0.89
N GLU A 50 -3.72 -12.22 -0.26
CA GLU A 50 -3.54 -11.99 1.18
C GLU A 50 -3.77 -10.52 1.53
N LEU A 51 -3.15 -9.58 0.81
CA LEU A 51 -3.34 -8.15 1.03
C LEU A 51 -4.81 -7.76 0.93
N PHE A 52 -5.51 -8.21 -0.12
CA PHE A 52 -6.92 -7.89 -0.29
C PHE A 52 -7.78 -8.45 0.83
N LEU A 53 -7.62 -9.73 1.18
CA LEU A 53 -8.44 -10.39 2.19
C LEU A 53 -8.18 -9.85 3.59
N PHE A 54 -6.92 -9.74 4.02
CA PHE A 54 -6.60 -9.22 5.34
C PHE A 54 -7.01 -7.76 5.48
N PHE A 55 -6.68 -6.90 4.51
CA PHE A 55 -6.98 -5.49 4.60
C PHE A 55 -8.50 -5.23 4.63
N SER A 56 -9.26 -5.83 3.71
CA SER A 56 -10.71 -5.65 3.66
C SER A 56 -11.41 -6.21 4.91
N THR A 57 -11.03 -7.40 5.38
CA THR A 57 -11.62 -8.02 6.58
C THR A 57 -11.35 -7.19 7.84
N LEU A 58 -10.12 -6.70 8.00
CA LEU A 58 -9.74 -5.86 9.13
C LEU A 58 -10.50 -4.53 9.12
N LEU A 59 -10.56 -3.84 7.97
CA LEU A 59 -11.29 -2.58 7.84
C LEU A 59 -12.81 -2.75 7.92
N GLN A 60 -13.35 -3.90 7.54
CA GLN A 60 -14.76 -4.19 7.73
C GLN A 60 -15.11 -4.31 9.22
N SER A 61 -14.21 -4.88 10.02
CA SER A 61 -14.46 -5.21 11.43
C SER A 61 -14.03 -4.11 12.41
N PHE A 62 -13.02 -3.30 12.06
CA PHE A 62 -12.42 -2.32 12.96
C PHE A 62 -12.22 -0.96 12.28
N THR A 63 -12.29 0.10 13.09
CA THR A 63 -11.78 1.42 12.77
C THR A 63 -10.42 1.58 13.44
N PHE A 64 -9.39 1.84 12.64
CA PHE A 64 -8.02 2.00 13.10
C PHE A 64 -7.70 3.47 13.36
N LYS A 65 -7.09 3.75 14.52
CA LYS A 65 -6.61 5.10 14.89
C LYS A 65 -5.18 5.03 15.43
N ALA A 66 -4.39 6.05 15.13
CA ALA A 66 -3.13 6.27 15.81
C ALA A 66 -3.41 6.65 17.29
N PRO A 67 -2.60 6.17 18.25
CA PRO A 67 -2.62 6.70 19.60
C PRO A 67 -2.32 8.20 19.61
N GLU A 68 -2.80 8.90 20.63
CA GLU A 68 -2.51 10.32 20.79
C GLU A 68 -1.00 10.54 20.93
N GLY A 69 -0.46 11.52 20.18
CA GLY A 69 0.98 11.81 20.15
C GLY A 69 1.85 10.75 19.47
N ALA A 70 1.27 9.84 18.68
CA ALA A 70 2.05 8.86 17.92
C ALA A 70 3.07 9.54 17.00
N PRO A 71 4.33 9.05 16.96
CA PRO A 71 5.34 9.59 16.07
C PRO A 71 4.99 9.31 14.59
N PRO A 72 5.56 10.07 13.64
CA PRO A 72 5.50 9.74 12.22
C PRO A 72 6.01 8.31 11.96
N THR A 73 5.39 7.62 11.01
CA THR A 73 5.77 6.26 10.61
C THR A 73 6.80 6.30 9.49
N ASP A 74 7.92 6.96 9.74
CA ASP A 74 9.04 6.98 8.79
C ASP A 74 9.57 5.56 8.58
N GLY A 75 9.91 5.25 7.33
CA GLY A 75 10.37 3.93 6.97
C GLY A 75 11.86 3.75 7.21
N VAL A 76 12.20 2.62 7.82
CA VAL A 76 13.56 2.15 8.04
C VAL A 76 13.96 1.25 6.89
N VAL A 77 15.15 1.49 6.36
CA VAL A 77 15.73 0.64 5.31
C VAL A 77 16.43 -0.55 5.98
N GLY A 78 15.95 -1.75 5.68
CA GLY A 78 16.64 -3.03 5.96
C GLY A 78 16.76 -3.86 4.68
N ILE A 79 16.54 -5.18 4.79
CA ILE A 79 16.36 -6.04 3.60
C ILE A 79 15.10 -5.61 2.82
N THR A 80 14.08 -5.14 3.53
CA THR A 80 12.88 -4.50 3.00
C THR A 80 12.71 -3.11 3.65
N TRP A 81 11.79 -2.31 3.09
CA TRP A 81 11.40 -1.02 3.68
C TRP A 81 10.17 -1.22 4.57
N GLY A 82 10.24 -0.80 5.82
CA GLY A 82 9.14 -0.93 6.78
C GLY A 82 9.25 0.07 7.92
N PRO A 83 8.16 0.36 8.64
CA PRO A 83 8.16 1.35 9.71
C PRO A 83 8.90 0.86 10.95
N HIS A 84 9.35 1.79 11.79
CA HIS A 84 9.70 1.48 13.17
C HIS A 84 8.52 0.83 13.92
N PRO A 85 8.77 0.04 14.99
CA PRO A 85 7.69 -0.49 15.81
C PRO A 85 6.73 0.61 16.30
N PHE A 86 5.46 0.50 15.92
CA PHE A 86 4.41 1.46 16.28
C PHE A 86 3.22 0.76 16.93
N LYS A 87 2.42 1.53 17.66
CA LYS A 87 1.17 1.06 18.26
C LYS A 87 0.00 1.62 17.48
N LEU A 88 -1.10 0.87 17.45
CA LEU A 88 -2.32 1.29 16.78
C LEU A 88 -3.55 0.84 17.59
N CYS A 89 -4.57 1.69 17.65
CA CYS A 89 -5.83 1.39 18.32
C CYS A 89 -6.81 0.80 17.29
N ALA A 90 -7.20 -0.47 17.48
CA ALA A 90 -8.25 -1.12 16.71
C ALA A 90 -9.57 -1.05 17.48
N ILE A 91 -10.51 -0.22 17.03
CA ILE A 91 -11.81 -0.02 17.68
C ILE A 91 -12.85 -0.78 16.86
N ARG A 92 -13.56 -1.74 17.46
CA ARG A 92 -14.58 -2.53 16.75
C ARG A 92 -15.64 -1.60 16.15
N ARG A 93 -15.99 -1.83 14.88
CA ARG A 93 -17.07 -1.13 14.18
C ARG A 93 -18.45 -1.59 14.67
#